data_AF-A0A520CCB2-F1
#
_entry.id   AF-A0A520CCB2-F1
#
_cell.length_a   1.000
_cell.length_b   1.000
_cell.length_c   1.000
_cell.angle_alpha   90.00
_cell.angle_beta   90.00
_cell.angle_gamma   90.00
#
_symmetry.space_group_name_H-M   'P 1'
#
loop_
_entity.id
_entity.type
_entity.pdbx_description
1 polymer ?
#
loop_
_entity_poly.entity_id
_entity_poly.type
_entity_poly.pdbx_seq_one_letter_code
_entity_poly.pdbx_strand_id
1 'polypeptide(L)'
;MAVLAIVMVVVAGCTSTRSSRVLPNSASSGADIVTSSDEPNERRRARLRLELAVGYFQAGQTTVALDEVKQSIAIDPNFADAYNLRGLIYMRLDDAGLAEDSFRRAIALNPREPNTLHNYGWLLCQQERYGDAGRQFALALAVPGYPDRAKTLMTQGLCQVKAGDRTGAERSLLQAYDLDPANPVVGFNLALLMRERGELQRAQFYVRRVNNGPSANAETLWLGIKVERALQNREALAQLGMQLRRRFPESREALALERGSFDD
;
A
#
# COMPACT_ATOMS: atom_id res chain seq x y z
N MET A 1 -6.48 -15.76 -22.02
CA MET A 1 -5.34 -15.90 -21.10
C MET A 1 -5.13 -14.55 -20.46
N ALA A 2 -5.74 -14.30 -19.29
CA ALA A 2 -5.76 -12.98 -18.67
C ALA A 2 -4.36 -12.62 -18.14
N VAL A 3 -3.69 -11.68 -18.80
CA VAL A 3 -2.42 -11.13 -18.32
C VAL A 3 -2.73 -10.09 -17.26
N LEU A 4 -2.65 -10.49 -15.99
CA LEU A 4 -2.67 -9.58 -14.84
C LEU A 4 -1.41 -8.70 -14.92
N ALA A 5 -1.51 -7.52 -15.53
CA ALA A 5 -0.41 -6.56 -15.57
C ALA A 5 -0.35 -5.82 -14.24
N ILE A 6 0.74 -6.05 -13.52
CA ILE A 6 1.05 -5.46 -12.23
C ILE A 6 1.40 -3.99 -12.46
N VAL A 7 0.51 -3.06 -12.10
CA VAL A 7 0.95 -1.72 -11.70
C VAL A 7 2.00 -1.96 -10.61
N MET A 8 3.26 -1.60 -10.88
CA MET A 8 4.34 -1.70 -9.89
C MET A 8 3.90 -0.94 -8.65
N VAL A 9 3.41 -1.68 -7.66
CA VAL A 9 3.27 -1.22 -6.29
C VAL A 9 4.70 -1.04 -5.81
N VAL A 10 5.23 0.17 -5.92
CA VAL A 10 6.42 0.54 -5.16
C VAL A 10 6.08 0.23 -3.71
N VAL A 11 6.80 -0.74 -3.12
CA VAL A 11 6.65 -1.15 -1.73
C VAL A 11 7.11 0.00 -0.85
N ALA A 12 6.24 0.99 -0.68
CA ALA A 12 6.32 1.96 0.38
C ALA A 12 5.79 1.24 1.64
N GLY A 13 6.61 0.37 2.24
CA GLY A 13 6.34 -0.07 3.62
C GLY A 13 6.27 1.18 4.50
N CYS A 14 5.27 1.28 5.38
CA CYS A 14 5.23 2.40 6.33
C CYS A 14 6.40 2.23 7.30
N THR A 15 7.50 2.94 7.06
CA THR A 15 8.55 3.19 8.04
C THR A 15 8.21 4.48 8.78
N SER A 16 7.08 4.53 9.51
CA SER A 16 6.79 5.73 10.29
C SER A 16 7.73 5.77 11.48
N THR A 17 8.67 6.70 11.48
CA THR A 17 9.29 7.19 12.71
C THR A 17 8.19 7.94 13.47
N ARG A 18 7.54 7.28 14.44
CA ARG A 18 6.76 8.02 15.44
C ARG A 18 7.75 8.90 16.20
N SER A 19 7.81 10.19 15.85
CA SER A 19 8.17 11.20 16.84
C SER A 19 7.14 11.03 17.96
N SER A 20 7.60 10.59 19.12
CA SER A 20 6.80 10.33 20.30
C SER A 20 6.21 11.65 20.82
N ARG A 21 5.16 12.16 20.18
CA ARG A 21 4.24 13.09 20.80
C ARG A 21 3.31 12.27 21.69
N VAL A 22 3.73 12.17 22.95
CA VAL A 22 2.88 11.71 24.05
C VAL A 22 1.72 12.70 24.14
N LEU A 23 0.51 12.29 23.74
CA LEU A 23 -0.70 13.03 24.08
C LEU A 23 -1.06 12.67 25.52
N PRO A 24 -1.28 13.66 26.40
CA PRO A 24 -1.55 13.40 27.81
C PRO A 24 -2.93 12.76 27.95
N ASN A 25 -2.96 11.51 28.44
CA ASN A 25 -4.18 10.88 28.89
C ASN A 25 -4.40 11.31 30.35
N SER A 26 -5.29 12.27 30.56
CA SER A 26 -5.66 12.74 31.89
C SER A 26 -6.63 11.77 32.55
N ALA A 27 -6.12 10.89 33.42
CA ALA A 27 -6.83 10.40 34.62
C ALA A 27 -5.90 9.60 35.55
N SER A 28 -5.54 10.25 36.67
CA SER A 28 -5.25 9.69 38.01
C SER A 28 -4.21 8.58 38.20
N SER A 29 -2.98 8.97 38.51
CA SER A 29 -2.24 8.68 39.76
C SER A 29 -0.91 9.45 39.67
N GLY A 30 -0.37 9.95 40.78
CA GLY A 30 0.76 10.90 40.83
C GLY A 30 2.12 10.38 40.33
N ALA A 31 2.18 9.86 39.11
CA ALA A 31 3.39 9.57 38.37
C ALA A 31 3.76 10.77 37.49
N ASP A 32 5.04 11.11 37.49
CA ASP A 32 5.60 12.16 36.64
C ASP A 32 5.35 11.87 35.14
N ILE A 33 5.33 12.91 34.32
CA ILE A 33 5.16 12.76 32.87
C ILE A 33 6.41 12.06 32.33
N VAL A 34 6.26 10.82 31.87
CA VAL A 34 7.34 10.07 31.23
C VAL A 34 7.82 10.82 29.99
N THR A 35 9.08 11.21 30.00
CA THR A 35 9.78 11.89 28.91
C THR A 35 10.70 10.92 28.17
N SER A 36 11.29 11.36 27.05
CA SER A 36 12.32 10.59 26.35
C SER A 36 13.56 10.32 27.22
N SER A 37 13.77 11.10 28.28
CA SER A 37 14.88 10.92 29.23
C SER A 37 14.70 9.72 30.16
N ASP A 38 13.48 9.23 30.32
CA ASP A 38 13.14 8.09 31.18
C ASP A 38 13.26 6.74 30.42
N GLU A 39 13.53 6.80 29.11
CA GLU A 39 13.81 5.63 28.27
C GLU A 39 15.11 4.95 28.73
N PRO A 40 15.10 3.63 29.06
CA PRO A 40 16.31 2.92 29.42
C PRO A 40 17.38 3.06 28.33
N ASN A 41 18.64 3.22 28.75
CA ASN A 41 19.77 3.41 27.82
C ASN A 41 19.83 2.34 26.70
N GLU A 42 19.51 1.08 27.02
CA GLU A 42 19.43 0.00 26.04
C GLU A 42 18.34 0.26 24.98
N ARG A 43 17.12 0.58 25.40
CA ARG A 43 16.01 0.90 24.49
C ARG A 43 16.35 2.09 23.61
N ARG A 44 16.98 3.13 24.17
CA ARG A 44 17.46 4.30 23.40
C ARG A 44 18.48 3.90 22.33
N ARG A 45 19.47 3.06 22.67
CA ARG A 45 20.47 2.58 21.70
C ARG A 45 19.82 1.71 20.61
N ALA A 46 18.90 0.82 20.97
CA ALA A 46 18.14 0.02 20.02
C ALA A 46 17.33 0.90 19.06
N ARG A 47 16.69 1.96 19.57
CA ARG A 47 15.96 2.95 18.76
C ARG A 47 16.85 3.69 17.77
N LEU A 48 18.03 4.15 18.19
CA LEU A 48 18.97 4.80 17.28
C LEU A 48 19.44 3.86 16.16
N ARG A 49 19.73 2.59 16.49
CA ARG A 49 20.03 1.56 15.47
C ARG A 49 18.87 1.33 14.51
N LEU A 50 17.63 1.32 15.03
CA LEU A 50 16.44 1.19 14.19
C LEU A 50 16.26 2.39 13.26
N GLU A 51 16.49 3.61 13.73
CA GLU A 51 16.41 4.84 12.91
C GLU A 51 17.44 4.81 11.76
N LEU A 52 18.67 4.35 12.03
CA LEU A 52 19.67 4.12 10.98
C LEU A 52 19.20 3.06 9.98
N ALA A 53 18.68 1.92 10.47
CA ALA A 53 18.15 0.86 9.63
C ALA A 53 17.03 1.36 8.70
N VAL A 54 16.12 2.21 9.21
CA VAL A 54 15.07 2.86 8.40
C VAL A 54 15.69 3.71 7.30
N GLY A 55 16.67 4.57 7.64
CA GLY A 55 17.35 5.41 6.66
C GLY A 55 18.03 4.61 5.54
N TYR A 56 18.79 3.57 5.91
CA TYR A 56 19.43 2.68 4.93
C TYR A 56 18.41 1.92 4.08
N PHE A 57 17.31 1.46 4.68
CA PHE A 57 16.25 0.75 3.95
C PHE A 57 15.56 1.67 2.94
N GLN A 58 15.31 2.93 3.30
CA GLN A 58 14.76 3.94 2.38
C GLN A 58 15.73 4.28 1.25
N ALA A 59 17.03 4.29 1.52
CA ALA A 59 18.09 4.49 0.52
C ALA A 59 18.36 3.24 -0.36
N GLY A 60 17.60 2.15 -0.17
CA GLY A 60 17.78 0.90 -0.93
C GLY A 60 18.96 0.04 -0.49
N GLN A 61 19.72 0.46 0.52
CA GLN A 61 20.87 -0.27 1.07
C GLN A 61 20.40 -1.39 2.01
N THR A 62 19.73 -2.37 1.41
CA THR A 62 18.91 -3.37 2.13
C THR A 62 19.74 -4.27 3.06
N THR A 63 20.95 -4.65 2.67
CA THR A 63 21.85 -5.46 3.50
C THR A 63 22.41 -4.69 4.71
N VAL A 64 22.74 -3.41 4.52
CA VAL A 64 23.17 -2.52 5.62
C VAL A 64 22.02 -2.28 6.60
N ALA A 65 20.82 -2.03 6.08
CA ALA A 65 19.61 -1.91 6.91
C ALA A 65 19.37 -3.18 7.74
N LEU A 66 19.57 -4.36 7.15
CA LEU A 66 19.43 -5.64 7.85
C LEU A 66 20.44 -5.77 9.01
N ASP A 67 21.68 -5.35 8.81
CA ASP A 67 22.70 -5.38 9.86
C ASP A 67 22.30 -4.45 11.03
N GLU A 68 21.94 -3.20 10.74
CA GLU A 68 21.51 -2.24 11.76
C GLU A 68 20.26 -2.73 12.53
N VAL A 69 19.30 -3.37 11.84
CA VAL A 69 18.12 -3.93 12.50
C VAL A 69 18.47 -5.12 13.40
N LYS A 70 19.45 -5.97 13.00
CA LYS A 70 19.93 -7.07 13.84
C LYS A 70 20.62 -6.55 15.09
N GLN A 71 21.42 -5.49 14.96
CA GLN A 71 22.03 -4.82 16.11
C GLN A 71 20.98 -4.22 17.04
N SER A 72 19.93 -3.58 16.50
CA SER A 72 18.78 -3.08 17.28
C SER A 72 18.12 -4.19 18.11
N ILE A 73 17.84 -5.34 17.48
CA ILE A 73 17.23 -6.51 18.14
C ILE A 73 18.16 -7.13 19.18
N ALA A 74 19.48 -7.17 18.93
CA ALA A 74 20.45 -7.70 19.88
C ALA A 74 20.53 -6.84 21.16
N ILE A 75 20.36 -5.52 21.02
CA ILE A 75 20.32 -4.58 22.14
C ILE A 75 19.00 -4.69 22.90
N ASP A 76 17.88 -4.74 22.19
CA ASP A 76 16.54 -4.92 22.79
C ASP A 76 15.70 -5.98 22.05
N PRO A 77 15.70 -7.23 22.54
CA PRO A 77 14.94 -8.32 21.94
C PRO A 77 13.41 -8.17 22.02
N ASN A 78 12.91 -7.17 22.73
CA ASN A 78 11.49 -6.85 22.93
C ASN A 78 11.08 -5.57 22.19
N PHE A 79 11.92 -5.07 21.27
CA PHE A 79 11.58 -3.89 20.49
C PHE A 79 10.80 -4.25 19.22
N ALA A 80 9.47 -4.24 19.33
CA ALA A 80 8.55 -4.71 18.27
C ALA A 80 8.80 -4.06 16.90
N ASP A 81 9.08 -2.75 16.86
CA ASP A 81 9.27 -2.00 15.61
C ASP A 81 10.49 -2.48 14.82
N ALA A 82 11.54 -2.97 15.51
CA ALA A 82 12.71 -3.54 14.86
C ALA A 82 12.40 -4.85 14.13
N TYR A 83 11.53 -5.69 14.70
CA TYR A 83 11.05 -6.88 14.03
C TYR A 83 10.12 -6.54 12.86
N ASN A 84 9.27 -5.51 12.98
CA ASN A 84 8.44 -5.05 11.86
C ASN A 84 9.31 -4.59 10.68
N LEU A 85 10.36 -3.79 10.93
CA LEU A 85 11.28 -3.37 9.88
C LEU A 85 12.07 -4.56 9.30
N ARG A 86 12.53 -5.50 10.14
CA ARG A 86 13.17 -6.73 9.68
C ARG A 86 12.27 -7.52 8.74
N GLY A 87 10.97 -7.60 9.03
CA GLY A 87 9.97 -8.20 8.16
C GLY A 87 9.94 -7.54 6.78
N LEU A 88 9.83 -6.21 6.73
CA LEU A 88 9.87 -5.45 5.48
C LEU A 88 11.19 -5.60 4.70
N ILE A 89 12.32 -5.70 5.41
CA ILE A 89 13.64 -5.94 4.82
C ILE A 89 13.66 -7.30 4.13
N TYR A 90 13.17 -8.36 4.78
CA TYR A 90 13.13 -9.68 4.16
C TYR A 90 12.12 -9.78 3.02
N MET A 91 11.00 -9.06 3.07
CA MET A 91 10.10 -8.94 1.91
C MET A 91 10.83 -8.35 0.69
N ARG A 92 11.71 -7.36 0.89
CA ARG A 92 12.51 -6.79 -0.20
C ARG A 92 13.59 -7.73 -0.71
N LEU A 93 14.07 -8.63 0.14
CA LEU A 93 15.03 -9.68 -0.21
C LEU A 93 14.36 -10.95 -0.74
N ASP A 94 13.04 -10.93 -0.93
CA ASP A 94 12.24 -12.08 -1.39
C ASP A 94 12.31 -13.31 -0.45
N ASP A 95 12.62 -13.11 0.84
CA ASP A 95 12.61 -14.16 1.86
C ASP A 95 11.31 -14.08 2.68
N ALA A 96 10.26 -14.68 2.13
CA ALA A 96 8.93 -14.61 2.72
C ALA A 96 8.84 -15.34 4.09
N GLY A 97 9.67 -16.37 4.31
CA GLY A 97 9.70 -17.12 5.58
C GLY A 97 10.25 -16.27 6.72
N LEU A 98 11.43 -15.68 6.54
CA LEU A 98 12.02 -14.79 7.55
C LEU A 98 11.22 -13.49 7.73
N ALA A 99 10.52 -13.04 6.68
CA ALA A 99 9.58 -11.93 6.78
C ALA A 99 8.41 -12.27 7.72
N GLU A 100 7.77 -13.43 7.51
CA GLU A 100 6.65 -13.90 8.34
C GLU A 100 7.06 -14.09 9.80
N ASP A 101 8.19 -14.74 10.06
CA ASP A 101 8.71 -14.90 11.43
C ASP A 101 8.91 -13.55 12.14
N SER A 102 9.43 -12.57 11.41
CA SER A 102 9.67 -11.22 11.93
C SER A 102 8.36 -10.50 12.25
N PHE A 103 7.36 -10.55 11.36
CA PHE A 103 6.06 -9.95 11.63
C PHE A 103 5.33 -10.64 12.78
N ARG A 104 5.36 -11.98 12.85
CA ARG A 104 4.77 -12.72 13.97
C ARG A 104 5.40 -12.34 15.30
N ARG A 105 6.72 -12.17 15.34
CA ARG A 105 7.42 -11.70 16.55
C ARG A 105 7.03 -10.27 16.91
N ALA A 106 6.94 -9.37 15.93
CA ALA A 106 6.49 -7.99 16.14
C ALA A 106 5.06 -7.93 16.70
N ILE A 107 4.13 -8.73 16.16
CA ILE A 107 2.73 -8.83 16.62
C ILE A 107 2.66 -9.43 18.02
N ALA A 108 3.47 -10.44 18.33
CA ALA A 108 3.52 -11.02 19.67
C ALA A 108 3.98 -10.00 20.74
N LEU A 109 4.87 -9.08 20.37
CA LEU A 109 5.36 -8.01 21.25
C LEU A 109 4.39 -6.82 21.33
N ASN A 110 3.72 -6.47 20.23
CA ASN A 110 2.74 -5.39 20.16
C ASN A 110 1.55 -5.78 19.26
N PRO A 111 0.52 -6.43 19.80
CA PRO A 111 -0.56 -7.02 19.00
C PRO A 111 -1.54 -6.00 18.40
N ARG A 112 -1.45 -4.72 18.80
CA ARG A 112 -2.35 -3.65 18.35
C ARG A 112 -1.64 -2.60 17.50
N GLU A 113 -0.44 -2.87 17.00
CA GLU A 113 0.22 -1.93 16.08
C GLU A 113 -0.28 -2.13 14.64
N PRO A 114 -1.10 -1.20 14.12
CA PRO A 114 -1.81 -1.40 12.86
C PRO A 114 -0.87 -1.49 11.66
N ASN A 115 0.30 -0.83 11.69
CA ASN A 115 1.27 -0.91 10.61
C ASN A 115 1.88 -2.30 10.46
N THR A 116 2.17 -2.97 11.58
CA THR A 116 2.68 -4.36 11.56
C THR A 116 1.62 -5.32 11.03
N LEU A 117 0.37 -5.17 11.48
CA LEU A 117 -0.77 -5.95 10.99
C LEU A 117 -1.01 -5.72 9.49
N HIS A 118 -0.94 -4.47 9.02
CA HIS A 118 -1.00 -4.13 7.60
C HIS A 118 0.11 -4.81 6.80
N ASN A 119 1.37 -4.68 7.24
CA ASN A 119 2.52 -5.24 6.54
C ASN A 119 2.43 -6.78 6.47
N TYR A 120 2.03 -7.43 7.57
CA TYR A 120 1.84 -8.87 7.57
C TYR A 120 0.68 -9.30 6.66
N GLY A 121 -0.43 -8.59 6.68
CA GLY A 121 -1.54 -8.80 5.76
C GLY A 121 -1.10 -8.69 4.29
N TRP A 122 -0.24 -7.74 3.98
CA TRP A 122 0.32 -7.58 2.64
C TRP A 122 1.22 -8.74 2.24
N LEU A 123 2.13 -9.21 3.11
CA LEU A 123 2.94 -10.40 2.87
C LEU A 123 2.06 -11.62 2.57
N LEU A 124 1.06 -11.86 3.41
CA LEU A 124 0.11 -12.98 3.23
C LEU A 124 -0.62 -12.88 1.89
N CYS A 125 -0.99 -11.67 1.47
CA CYS A 125 -1.61 -11.44 0.18
C CYS A 125 -0.68 -11.78 -1.00
N GLN A 126 0.61 -11.45 -0.90
CA GLN A 126 1.61 -11.79 -1.90
C GLN A 126 1.84 -13.31 -2.00
N GLN A 127 1.67 -14.03 -0.89
CA GLN A 127 1.68 -15.49 -0.83
C GLN A 127 0.34 -16.14 -1.20
N GLU A 128 -0.62 -15.38 -1.73
CA GLU A 128 -1.97 -15.83 -2.11
C GLU A 128 -2.80 -16.40 -0.93
N ARG A 129 -2.38 -16.14 0.30
CA ARG A 129 -3.09 -16.50 1.54
C ARG A 129 -4.16 -15.47 1.87
N TYR A 130 -5.08 -15.25 0.94
CA TYR A 130 -6.03 -14.12 0.96
C TYR A 130 -6.93 -14.08 2.21
N GLY A 131 -7.38 -15.24 2.68
CA GLY A 131 -8.19 -15.33 3.91
C GLY A 131 -7.43 -14.90 5.16
N ASP A 132 -6.14 -15.22 5.24
CA ASP A 132 -5.27 -14.81 6.35
C ASP A 132 -4.95 -13.31 6.25
N ALA A 133 -4.65 -12.82 5.04
CA ALA A 133 -4.42 -11.41 4.76
C ALA A 133 -5.62 -10.55 5.20
N GLY A 134 -6.83 -10.94 4.82
CA GLY A 134 -8.06 -10.26 5.21
C GLY A 134 -8.24 -10.15 6.73
N ARG A 135 -7.86 -11.18 7.50
CA ARG A 135 -7.91 -11.13 8.97
C ARG A 135 -6.93 -10.10 9.54
N GLN A 136 -5.70 -10.03 9.01
CA GLN A 136 -4.72 -9.04 9.48
C GLN A 136 -5.14 -7.61 9.14
N PHE A 137 -5.66 -7.37 7.93
CA PHE A 137 -6.20 -6.06 7.56
C PHE A 137 -7.38 -5.65 8.44
N ALA A 138 -8.31 -6.57 8.73
CA ALA A 138 -9.43 -6.30 9.62
C ALA A 138 -8.96 -5.91 11.04
N LEU A 139 -7.95 -6.59 11.58
CA LEU A 139 -7.34 -6.23 12.86
C LEU A 139 -6.69 -4.84 12.82
N ALA A 140 -5.96 -4.51 11.75
CA ALA A 140 -5.36 -3.17 11.58
C ALA A 140 -6.42 -2.06 11.55
N LEU A 141 -7.51 -2.29 10.80
CA LEU A 141 -8.62 -1.35 10.64
C LEU A 141 -9.51 -1.25 11.89
N ALA A 142 -9.41 -2.17 12.83
CA ALA A 142 -10.10 -2.09 14.13
C ALA A 142 -9.38 -1.18 15.13
N VAL A 143 -8.12 -0.79 14.89
CA VAL A 143 -7.35 0.08 15.80
C VAL A 143 -7.89 1.53 15.74
N PRO A 144 -8.37 2.11 16.86
CA PRO A 144 -8.86 3.48 16.90
C PRO A 144 -7.77 4.49 16.53
N GLY A 145 -8.13 5.49 15.74
CA GLY A 145 -7.21 6.57 15.35
C GLY A 145 -6.06 6.15 14.44
N TYR A 146 -6.10 4.96 13.84
CA TYR A 146 -5.09 4.53 12.86
C TYR A 146 -5.02 5.53 11.69
N PRO A 147 -3.87 6.21 11.45
CA PRO A 147 -3.79 7.23 10.39
C PRO A 147 -3.84 6.64 8.98
N ASP A 148 -3.18 5.50 8.74
CA ASP A 148 -3.02 4.90 7.41
C ASP A 148 -4.20 3.96 7.04
N ARG A 149 -5.42 4.27 7.51
CA ARG A 149 -6.63 3.50 7.20
C ARG A 149 -6.92 3.45 5.72
N ALA A 150 -6.82 4.60 5.03
CA ALA A 150 -7.05 4.70 3.59
C ALA A 150 -6.11 3.76 2.82
N LYS A 151 -4.82 3.75 3.18
CA LYS A 151 -3.82 2.87 2.61
C LYS A 151 -4.14 1.40 2.85
N THR A 152 -4.55 1.03 4.07
CA THR A 152 -4.90 -0.36 4.37
C THR A 152 -6.14 -0.83 3.63
N LEU A 153 -7.17 0.01 3.53
CA LEU A 153 -8.38 -0.28 2.74
C LEU A 153 -8.06 -0.43 1.25
N MET A 154 -7.18 0.43 0.71
CA MET A 154 -6.69 0.30 -0.64
C MET A 154 -5.98 -1.04 -0.84
N THR A 155 -4.99 -1.38 -0.01
CA THR A 155 -4.23 -2.63 -0.11
C THR A 155 -5.14 -3.86 0.05
N GLN A 156 -6.10 -3.82 0.98
CA GLN A 156 -7.11 -4.86 1.15
C GLN A 156 -7.95 -5.02 -0.12
N GLY A 157 -8.42 -3.93 -0.71
CA GLY A 157 -9.18 -3.94 -1.96
C GLY A 157 -8.40 -4.56 -3.12
N LEU A 158 -7.13 -4.18 -3.29
CA LEU A 158 -6.25 -4.79 -4.30
C LEU A 158 -6.04 -6.29 -4.05
N CYS A 159 -5.92 -6.69 -2.78
CA CYS A 159 -5.81 -8.09 -2.40
C CYS A 159 -7.06 -8.88 -2.77
N GLN A 160 -8.24 -8.30 -2.53
CA GLN A 160 -9.53 -8.89 -2.88
C GLN A 160 -9.71 -9.01 -4.40
N VAL A 161 -9.21 -8.05 -5.19
CA VAL A 161 -9.18 -8.18 -6.66
C VAL A 161 -8.38 -9.42 -7.06
N LYS A 162 -7.18 -9.63 -6.49
CA LYS A 162 -6.35 -10.81 -6.74
C LYS A 162 -7.04 -12.11 -6.31
N ALA A 163 -7.75 -12.08 -5.18
CA ALA A 163 -8.52 -13.20 -4.67
C ALA A 163 -9.80 -13.50 -5.48
N GLY A 164 -10.17 -12.67 -6.46
CA GLY A 164 -11.42 -12.77 -7.21
C GLY A 164 -12.65 -12.26 -6.46
N ASP A 165 -12.51 -11.74 -5.24
CA ASP A 165 -13.58 -11.12 -4.45
C ASP A 165 -13.85 -9.68 -4.94
N ARG A 166 -14.51 -9.57 -6.10
CA ARG A 166 -14.79 -8.27 -6.73
C ARG A 166 -15.73 -7.39 -5.89
N THR A 167 -16.68 -8.01 -5.18
CA THR A 167 -17.65 -7.29 -4.33
C THR A 167 -16.98 -6.74 -3.07
N GLY A 168 -16.15 -7.53 -2.41
CA GLY A 168 -15.34 -7.05 -1.28
C GLY A 168 -14.34 -5.99 -1.72
N ALA A 169 -13.68 -6.18 -2.87
CA ALA A 169 -12.75 -5.22 -3.43
C ALA A 169 -13.37 -3.84 -3.64
N GLU A 170 -14.54 -3.78 -4.29
CA GLU A 170 -15.26 -2.51 -4.50
C GLU A 170 -15.56 -1.83 -3.16
N ARG A 171 -16.07 -2.57 -2.17
CA ARG A 171 -16.39 -2.02 -0.86
C ARG A 171 -15.16 -1.40 -0.19
N SER A 172 -14.05 -2.13 -0.16
CA SER A 172 -12.81 -1.65 0.46
C SER A 172 -12.25 -0.44 -0.30
N LEU A 173 -12.27 -0.46 -1.63
CA LEU A 173 -11.77 0.64 -2.46
C LEU A 173 -12.66 1.89 -2.37
N LEU A 174 -13.98 1.75 -2.26
CA LEU A 174 -14.87 2.89 -2.03
C LEU A 174 -14.60 3.54 -0.67
N GLN A 175 -14.43 2.73 0.39
CA GLN A 175 -14.04 3.25 1.70
C GLN A 175 -12.66 3.92 1.67
N ALA A 176 -11.71 3.39 0.90
CA ALA A 176 -10.42 4.05 0.70
C ALA A 176 -10.57 5.39 -0.04
N TYR A 177 -11.43 5.44 -1.05
CA TYR A 177 -11.72 6.64 -1.84
C TYR A 177 -12.39 7.73 -0.99
N ASP A 178 -13.29 7.38 -0.08
CA ASP A 178 -13.93 8.33 0.83
C ASP A 178 -12.92 9.02 1.76
N LEU A 179 -11.83 8.33 2.12
CA LEU A 179 -10.76 8.86 2.96
C LEU A 179 -9.68 9.61 2.18
N ASP A 180 -9.35 9.15 0.97
CA ASP A 180 -8.37 9.78 0.08
C ASP A 180 -8.86 9.76 -1.39
N PRO A 181 -9.71 10.75 -1.79
CA PRO A 181 -10.24 10.82 -3.15
C PRO A 181 -9.20 11.19 -4.22
N ALA A 182 -7.98 11.56 -3.83
CA ALA A 182 -6.91 11.93 -4.75
C ALA A 182 -6.04 10.73 -5.13
N ASN A 183 -6.21 9.58 -4.47
CA ASN A 183 -5.40 8.39 -4.70
C ASN A 183 -5.64 7.80 -6.11
N PRO A 184 -4.64 7.83 -7.01
CA PRO A 184 -4.82 7.36 -8.37
C PRO A 184 -4.97 5.83 -8.47
N VAL A 185 -4.38 5.09 -7.53
CA VAL A 185 -4.48 3.61 -7.48
C VAL A 185 -5.91 3.21 -7.17
N VAL A 186 -6.53 3.87 -6.18
CA VAL A 186 -7.94 3.62 -5.83
C VAL A 186 -8.86 3.96 -6.99
N GLY A 187 -8.72 5.16 -7.57
CA GLY A 187 -9.56 5.59 -8.70
C GLY A 187 -9.43 4.68 -9.93
N PHE A 188 -8.21 4.27 -10.27
CA PHE A 188 -7.98 3.36 -11.39
C PHE A 188 -8.62 1.99 -11.16
N ASN A 189 -8.46 1.40 -9.97
CA ASN A 189 -9.03 0.07 -9.67
C ASN A 189 -10.55 0.11 -9.55
N LEU A 190 -11.14 1.18 -9.02
CA LEU A 190 -12.60 1.38 -9.08
C LEU A 190 -13.07 1.46 -10.54
N ALA A 191 -12.40 2.24 -11.38
CA ALA A 191 -12.75 2.33 -12.80
C ALA A 191 -12.68 0.97 -13.53
N LEU A 192 -11.68 0.14 -13.21
CA LEU A 192 -11.58 -1.22 -13.73
C LEU A 192 -12.79 -2.07 -13.32
N LEU A 193 -13.12 -2.10 -12.02
CA LEU A 193 -14.25 -2.89 -11.50
C LEU A 193 -15.59 -2.44 -12.10
N MET A 194 -15.80 -1.12 -12.23
CA MET A 194 -17.01 -0.58 -12.87
C MET A 194 -17.08 -0.96 -14.35
N ARG A 195 -15.96 -0.88 -15.09
CA ARG A 195 -15.91 -1.26 -16.50
C ARG A 195 -16.26 -2.73 -16.69
N GLU A 196 -15.69 -3.61 -15.89
CA GLU A 196 -15.95 -5.06 -15.96
C GLU A 196 -17.42 -5.41 -15.71
N ARG A 197 -18.10 -4.64 -14.84
CA ARG A 197 -19.54 -4.78 -14.60
C ARG A 197 -20.44 -4.10 -15.64
N GLY A 198 -19.85 -3.40 -16.62
CA GLY A 198 -20.60 -2.64 -17.61
C GLY A 198 -21.13 -1.30 -17.12
N GLU A 199 -20.71 -0.84 -15.94
CA GLU A 199 -21.11 0.44 -15.33
C GLU A 199 -20.25 1.59 -15.89
N LEU A 200 -20.33 1.78 -17.20
CA LEU A 200 -19.41 2.62 -17.97
C LEU A 200 -19.38 4.08 -17.51
N GLN A 201 -20.51 4.65 -17.10
CA GLN A 201 -20.58 6.03 -16.60
C GLN A 201 -19.82 6.18 -15.28
N ARG A 202 -19.93 5.21 -14.36
CA ARG A 202 -19.15 5.20 -13.11
C ARG A 202 -17.67 4.97 -13.40
N ALA A 203 -17.34 4.07 -14.34
CA ALA A 203 -15.96 3.87 -14.77
C ALA A 203 -15.34 5.16 -15.32
N GLN A 204 -16.09 5.88 -16.15
CA GLN A 204 -15.70 7.16 -16.74
C GLN A 204 -15.43 8.21 -15.66
N PHE A 205 -16.30 8.32 -14.65
CA PHE A 205 -16.12 9.25 -13.53
C PHE A 205 -14.76 9.06 -12.85
N TYR A 206 -14.43 7.84 -12.44
CA TYR A 206 -13.18 7.57 -11.72
C TYR A 206 -11.96 7.73 -12.61
N VAL A 207 -11.97 7.18 -13.84
CA VAL A 207 -10.79 7.23 -14.72
C VAL A 207 -10.48 8.65 -15.21
N ARG A 208 -11.51 9.49 -15.44
CA ARG A 208 -11.30 10.91 -15.79
C ARG A 208 -10.63 11.68 -14.66
N ARG A 209 -11.01 11.43 -13.41
CA ARG A 209 -10.37 12.06 -12.24
C ARG A 209 -8.88 11.72 -12.19
N VAL A 210 -8.51 10.46 -12.44
CA VAL A 210 -7.10 10.04 -12.51
C VAL A 210 -6.37 10.69 -13.69
N ASN A 211 -6.98 10.68 -14.88
CA ASN A 211 -6.34 11.18 -16.10
C ASN A 211 -6.21 12.71 -16.18
N ASN A 212 -7.08 13.44 -15.45
CA ASN A 212 -7.00 14.88 -15.29
C ASN A 212 -5.98 15.30 -14.21
N GLY A 213 -5.43 14.34 -13.46
CA GLY A 213 -4.42 14.56 -12.44
C GLY A 213 -2.98 14.34 -12.94
N PRO A 214 -1.97 14.63 -12.10
CA PRO A 214 -0.56 14.43 -12.45
C PRO A 214 -0.18 12.95 -12.60
N SER A 215 -0.98 12.04 -12.04
CA SER A 215 -0.72 10.60 -12.03
C SER A 215 -1.16 9.86 -13.30
N ALA A 216 -1.68 10.59 -14.30
CA ALA A 216 -2.05 10.02 -15.59
C ALA A 216 -0.85 9.37 -16.29
N ASN A 217 -0.98 8.10 -16.65
CA ASN A 217 0.04 7.31 -17.34
C ASN A 217 -0.56 6.57 -18.56
N ALA A 218 0.25 5.78 -19.27
CA ALA A 218 -0.22 5.06 -20.46
C ALA A 218 -1.42 4.14 -20.16
N GLU A 219 -1.39 3.42 -19.04
CA GLU A 219 -2.41 2.47 -18.63
C GLU A 219 -3.73 3.16 -18.24
N THR A 220 -3.67 4.25 -17.48
CA THR A 220 -4.87 4.99 -17.07
C THR A 220 -5.53 5.67 -18.27
N LEU A 221 -4.73 6.19 -19.21
CA LEU A 221 -5.24 6.76 -20.47
C LEU A 221 -5.87 5.68 -21.35
N TRP A 222 -5.25 4.50 -21.43
CA TRP A 222 -5.80 3.37 -22.18
C TRP A 222 -7.12 2.88 -21.61
N LEU A 223 -7.24 2.79 -20.28
CA LEU A 223 -8.51 2.50 -19.63
C LEU A 223 -9.57 3.55 -20.00
N GLY A 224 -9.20 4.83 -19.97
CA GLY A 224 -10.08 5.92 -20.40
C GLY A 224 -10.55 5.73 -21.85
N ILE A 225 -9.63 5.45 -22.77
CA ILE A 225 -9.94 5.18 -24.18
C ILE A 225 -10.93 4.02 -24.33
N LYS A 226 -10.71 2.91 -23.62
CA LYS A 226 -11.61 1.74 -23.64
C LYS A 226 -13.01 2.11 -23.12
N VAL A 227 -13.10 2.90 -22.05
CA VAL A 227 -14.37 3.37 -21.49
C VAL A 227 -15.09 4.32 -22.46
N GLU A 228 -14.40 5.32 -23.01
CA GLU A 228 -15.00 6.27 -23.96
C GLU A 228 -15.42 5.59 -25.27
N ARG A 229 -14.68 4.57 -25.73
CA ARG A 229 -15.06 3.72 -26.87
C ARG A 229 -16.36 2.98 -26.59
N ALA A 230 -16.48 2.35 -25.42
CA ALA A 230 -17.69 1.63 -25.03
C ALA A 230 -18.90 2.56 -24.86
N LEU A 231 -18.68 3.81 -24.44
CA LEU A 231 -19.68 4.87 -24.38
C LEU A 231 -19.96 5.55 -25.74
N GLN A 232 -19.28 5.14 -26.81
CA GLN A 232 -19.36 5.75 -28.14
C GLN A 232 -18.99 7.25 -28.18
N ASN A 233 -18.22 7.72 -27.22
CA ASN A 233 -17.76 9.11 -27.14
C ASN A 233 -16.49 9.33 -27.96
N ARG A 234 -16.66 9.55 -29.27
CA ARG A 234 -15.54 9.65 -30.24
C ARG A 234 -14.60 10.83 -29.96
N GLU A 235 -15.14 11.94 -29.45
CA GLU A 235 -14.34 13.14 -29.16
C GLU A 235 -13.36 12.89 -28.01
N ALA A 236 -13.86 12.42 -26.86
CA ALA A 236 -13.02 12.14 -25.70
C ALA A 236 -12.01 11.01 -25.99
N LEU A 237 -12.43 10.00 -26.77
CA LEU A 237 -11.52 8.95 -27.25
C LEU A 237 -10.35 9.55 -28.04
N ALA A 238 -10.63 10.43 -29.01
CA ALA A 238 -9.59 11.06 -29.82
C ALA A 238 -8.64 11.92 -28.98
N GLN A 239 -9.17 12.68 -28.02
CA GLN A 239 -8.38 13.49 -27.10
C GLN A 239 -7.44 12.64 -26.25
N LEU A 240 -7.95 11.59 -25.61
CA LEU A 240 -7.13 10.66 -24.82
C LEU A 240 -6.10 9.93 -25.70
N GLY A 241 -6.47 9.54 -26.92
CA GLY A 241 -5.57 8.92 -27.89
C GLY A 241 -4.41 9.82 -28.29
N MET A 242 -4.67 11.11 -28.56
CA MET A 242 -3.62 12.10 -28.82
C MET A 242 -2.70 12.27 -27.59
N GLN A 243 -3.28 12.34 -26.39
CA GLN A 243 -2.51 12.47 -25.16
C GLN A 243 -1.60 11.25 -24.92
N LEU A 244 -2.11 10.04 -25.17
CA LEU A 244 -1.37 8.78 -25.05
C LEU A 244 -0.17 8.75 -26.01
N ARG A 245 -0.39 9.01 -27.31
CA ARG A 245 0.69 9.02 -28.32
C ARG A 245 1.73 10.11 -28.04
N ARG A 246 1.30 11.29 -27.59
CA ARG A 246 2.21 12.41 -27.33
C ARG A 246 3.10 12.16 -26.10
N ARG A 247 2.54 11.59 -25.04
CA ARG A 247 3.25 11.43 -23.75
C ARG A 247 3.96 10.09 -23.62
N PHE A 248 3.44 9.04 -24.27
CA PHE A 248 3.90 7.66 -24.12
C PHE A 248 3.94 6.94 -25.48
N PRO A 249 4.65 7.47 -26.50
CA PRO A 249 4.63 6.93 -27.87
C PRO A 249 5.08 5.47 -27.98
N GLU A 250 6.04 5.05 -27.14
CA GLU A 250 6.60 3.69 -27.16
C GLU A 250 5.87 2.71 -26.24
N SER A 251 4.80 3.16 -25.57
CA SER A 251 4.03 2.29 -24.68
C SER A 251 3.27 1.21 -25.45
N ARG A 252 3.07 0.06 -24.81
CA ARG A 252 2.24 -1.03 -25.36
C ARG A 252 0.86 -0.52 -25.76
N GLU A 253 0.29 0.36 -24.95
CA GLU A 253 -1.02 0.96 -25.13
C GLU A 253 -1.08 1.88 -26.36
N ALA A 254 -0.05 2.70 -26.59
CA ALA A 254 0.02 3.54 -27.79
C ALA A 254 0.11 2.67 -29.06
N LEU A 255 0.96 1.65 -29.06
CA LEU A 255 1.09 0.69 -30.17
C LEU A 255 -0.20 -0.13 -30.38
N ALA A 256 -0.95 -0.43 -29.32
CA ALA A 256 -2.25 -1.08 -29.41
C ALA A 256 -3.30 -0.16 -30.04
N LEU A 257 -3.32 1.11 -29.64
CA LEU A 257 -4.20 2.13 -30.23
C LEU A 257 -3.97 2.30 -31.74
N GLU A 258 -2.71 2.34 -32.18
CA GLU A 258 -2.34 2.51 -33.59
C GLU A 258 -2.80 1.33 -34.45
N ARG A 259 -2.69 0.11 -33.92
CA ARG A 259 -3.15 -1.10 -34.58
C ARG A 259 -4.68 -1.29 -34.50
N GLY A 260 -5.39 -0.42 -33.78
CA GLY A 260 -6.82 -0.60 -33.49
C GLY A 260 -7.10 -1.85 -32.66
N SER A 261 -6.10 -2.38 -31.94
CA SER A 261 -6.21 -3.57 -31.11
C SER A 261 -6.66 -3.17 -29.71
N PHE A 262 -7.94 -3.43 -29.41
CA PHE A 262 -8.54 -3.06 -28.13
C PHE A 262 -8.87 -4.27 -27.24
N ASP A 263 -8.45 -5.46 -27.68
CA ASP A 263 -8.69 -6.71 -26.98
C ASP A 263 -7.69 -6.87 -25.82
N ASP A 264 -8.18 -7.40 -24.69
CA ASP A 264 -7.42 -7.63 -23.45
C ASP A 264 -6.58 -8.93 -23.51
#